data_AF-A0A850M3V4-F1
#
_entry.id   AF-A0A850M3V4-F1
#
_cell.length_a   1.000
_cell.length_b   1.000
_cell.length_c   1.000
_cell.angle_alpha   90.00
_cell.angle_beta   90.00
_cell.angle_gamma   90.00
#
_symmetry.space_group_name_H-M   'P 1'
#
loop_
_entity.id
_entity.type
_entity.pdbx_description
1 polymer ?
#
loop_
_entity_poly.entity_id
_entity_poly.type
_entity_poly.pdbx_seq_one_letter_code
_entity_poly.pdbx_strand_id
1 'polypeptide(L)' 'MDLIFELHTDLPREGPGSNEFTRKAFLMLKNLPQEPKILDIGCGSGMQTIEIAKL' A
#
# COMPACT_ATOMS: atom_id res chain seq x y z
N MET A 1 -6.72 -18.85 -11.99
CA MET A 1 -6.45 -17.83 -10.96
C MET A 1 -5.37 -18.32 -10.01
N ASP A 2 -5.41 -19.59 -9.62
CA ASP A 2 -4.49 -20.19 -8.64
C ASP A 2 -3.00 -19.94 -8.93
N LEU A 3 -2.56 -20.09 -10.18
CA LEU A 3 -1.17 -19.81 -10.56
C LEU A 3 -0.77 -18.34 -10.33
N ILE A 4 -1.67 -17.38 -10.53
CA ILE A 4 -1.38 -15.97 -10.28
C ILE A 4 -1.19 -15.74 -8.78
N PHE A 5 -2.06 -16.31 -7.94
CA PHE A 5 -1.90 -16.19 -6.49
C PHE A 5 -0.65 -16.90 -6.00
N GLU A 6 -0.33 -18.08 -6.51
CA GLU A 6 0.89 -18.81 -6.18
C GLU A 6 2.15 -17.99 -6.52
N LEU A 7 2.19 -17.36 -7.71
CA LEU A 7 3.28 -16.49 -8.12
C LEU A 7 3.46 -15.24 -7.24
N HIS A 8 2.38 -14.74 -6.63
CA HIS A 8 2.39 -13.53 -5.80
C HIS A 8 2.44 -13.82 -4.30
N THR A 9 2.33 -15.10 -3.90
CA THR A 9 2.40 -15.52 -2.50
C THR A 9 3.77 -15.17 -1.93
N ASP A 10 3.79 -14.72 -0.68
CA ASP A 10 4.98 -14.28 0.08
C ASP A 10 5.75 -13.08 -0.51
N LEU A 11 5.32 -12.52 -1.64
CA LEU A 11 5.86 -11.27 -2.12
C LEU A 11 5.39 -10.11 -1.23
N PRO A 12 6.31 -9.27 -0.73
CA PRO A 12 5.92 -8.11 0.05
C PRO A 12 5.11 -7.13 -0.80
N ARG A 13 5.23 -7.15 -2.13
CA ARG A 13 4.41 -6.34 -3.04
C ARG A 13 4.04 -7.13 -4.27
N GLU A 14 2.80 -6.98 -4.72
CA GLU A 14 2.24 -7.66 -5.89
C GLU A 14 2.30 -6.79 -7.17
N GLY A 15 3.12 -5.74 -7.13
CA GLY A 15 3.34 -4.82 -8.24
C GLY A 15 4.50 -3.85 -7.97
N PRO A 16 4.94 -3.10 -8.98
CA PRO A 16 6.02 -2.13 -8.83
C PRO A 16 5.72 -1.06 -7.78
N GLY A 17 6.74 -0.66 -7.02
CA GLY A 17 6.64 0.41 -6.03
C GLY A 17 7.67 0.28 -4.91
N SER A 18 7.74 1.30 -4.05
CA SER A 18 8.60 1.30 -2.88
C SER A 18 7.95 2.06 -1.73
N ASN A 19 8.43 1.83 -0.50
CA ASN A 19 7.95 2.56 0.67
C ASN A 19 8.26 4.05 0.55
N GLU A 20 9.38 4.43 -0.08
CA GLU A 20 9.71 5.82 -0.37
C GLU A 20 8.63 6.49 -1.23
N PHE A 21 8.20 5.84 -2.32
CA PHE A 21 7.15 6.39 -3.17
C PHE A 21 5.79 6.40 -2.48
N THR A 22 5.47 5.40 -1.64
CA THR A 22 4.25 5.39 -0.80
C THR A 22 4.23 6.61 0.13
N ARG A 23 5.31 6.87 0.87
CA ARG A 23 5.43 8.03 1.76
C ARG A 23 5.36 9.34 1.00
N LYS A 24 6.09 9.44 -0.11
CA LYS A 24 6.09 10.64 -0.96
C LYS A 24 4.68 10.98 -1.44
N ALA A 25 3.92 9.99 -1.91
CA ALA A 25 2.53 10.19 -2.33
C ALA A 25 1.64 10.64 -1.17
N PHE A 26 1.75 10.01 0.00
CA PHE A 26 0.99 10.40 1.18
C PHE A 26 1.28 11.85 1.61
N LEU A 27 2.55 12.26 1.62
CA LEU A 27 2.98 13.63 1.98
C LEU A 27 2.53 14.70 0.96
N MET A 28 2.07 14.31 -0.23
CA MET A 28 1.48 15.25 -1.19
C MET A 28 0.02 15.59 -0.88
N LEU A 29 -0.65 14.79 -0.04
CA LEU A 29 -2.02 15.05 0.39
C LEU A 29 -2.04 16.26 1.33
N LYS A 30 -3.04 17.13 1.17
CA LYS A 30 -3.21 18.35 1.97
C LYS A 30 -4.53 18.28 2.73
N ASN A 31 -4.58 18.94 3.88
CA ASN A 31 -5.79 19.08 4.71
C ASN A 31 -6.38 17.74 5.18
N LEU A 32 -5.54 16.73 5.43
CA LEU A 32 -6.00 15.51 6.09
C LEU A 32 -6.34 15.80 7.56
N PRO A 33 -7.44 15.22 8.09
CA PRO A 33 -7.68 15.24 9.53
C PRO A 33 -6.58 14.44 10.25
N GLN A 34 -6.44 14.64 11.56
CA GLN A 34 -5.44 13.93 12.39
C GLN A 34 -5.58 12.41 12.30
N GLU A 35 -6.81 11.90 12.16
CA GLU A 35 -7.12 10.48 12.00
C GLU A 35 -7.88 10.26 10.68
N PRO A 36 -7.17 10.22 9.54
CA PRO A 36 -7.81 10.02 8.25
C PRO A 36 -8.34 8.59 8.12
N LYS A 37 -9.56 8.44 7.60
CA LYS A 37 -10.09 7.13 7.20
C LYS A 37 -9.63 6.84 5.77
N ILE A 38 -8.84 5.78 5.61
CA ILE A 38 -8.20 5.42 4.33
C ILE A 38 -8.73 4.07 3.85
N LEU A 39 -9.01 3.98 2.55
CA LEU A 39 -9.37 2.74 1.86
C LEU A 39 -8.32 2.44 0.80
N ASP A 40 -7.72 1.26 0.85
CA ASP A 40 -6.77 0.75 -0.15
C ASP A 40 -7.43 -0.37 -0.96
N ILE A 41 -7.79 -0.08 -2.20
CA ILE A 41 -8.55 -0.99 -3.08
C ILE A 41 -7.57 -1.88 -3.85
N GLY A 42 -7.76 -3.20 -3.75
CA GLY A 42 -6.85 -4.15 -4.39
C GLY A 42 -5.49 -4.19 -3.70
N CYS A 43 -5.47 -4.11 -2.37
CA CYS A 43 -4.25 -4.00 -1.57
C CYS A 43 -3.31 -5.21 -1.66
N GLY A 44 -3.76 -6.36 -2.16
CA GLY A 44 -2.94 -7.57 -2.23
C GLY A 44 -2.37 -7.94 -0.87
N SER A 45 -1.08 -8.26 -0.82
CA SER A 45 -0.32 -8.52 0.41
C SER A 45 -0.18 -7.32 1.37
N GLY A 46 -0.53 -6.10 0.93
CA GLY A 46 -0.79 -4.96 1.81
C GLY A 46 0.43 -4.18 2.32
N MET A 47 1.64 -4.40 1.82
CA MET A 47 2.83 -3.66 2.27
C MET A 47 2.69 -2.14 2.12
N GLN A 48 2.11 -1.65 1.02
CA GLN A 48 1.80 -0.22 0.88
C GLN A 48 0.76 0.26 1.90
N THR A 49 -0.24 -0.57 2.22
CA THR A 49 -1.26 -0.25 3.22
C THR A 49 -0.64 -0.13 4.60
N ILE A 50 0.23 -1.08 4.97
CA ILE A 50 0.99 -1.07 6.22
C ILE A 50 1.93 0.13 6.28
N GLU A 51 2.56 0.49 5.16
CA GLU A 51 3.43 1.65 5.11
C GLU A 51 2.66 2.97 5.33
N ILE A 52 1.45 3.10 4.76
CA ILE A 52 0.57 4.24 5.04
C ILE A 52 0.15 4.26 6.52
N ALA A 53 -0.18 3.12 7.13
CA ALA A 53 -0.61 3.03 8.52
C ALA A 53 0.48 3.41 9.56
N LYS A 54 1.74 3.54 9.13
CA LYS A 54 2.86 4.00 9.97
C LYS A 54 3.07 5.52 9.94
N LEU A 55 2.34 6.25 9.08
CA LEU A 55 2.41 7.70 8.90
C LEU A 55 1.29 8.41 9.66
#